data_AF-S6G5I5-F1
#
_entry.id   AF-S6G5I5-F1
#
_cell.length_a   1.000
_cell.length_b   1.000
_cell.length_c   1.000
_cell.angle_alpha   90.00
_cell.angle_beta   90.00
_cell.angle_gamma   90.00
#
_symmetry.space_group_name_H-M   'P 1'
#
loop_
_entity.id
_entity.type
_entity.pdbx_description
1 polymer ?
#
loop_
_entity_poly.entity_id
_entity_poly.type
_entity_poly.pdbx_seq_one_letter_code
_entity_poly.pdbx_strand_id
1 'polypeptide(L)'
;MSAKNYNNLFLGSIMMSLAVLITCQGAQARGAEKSTFELRKPQYFYVGLDYSPAFSNIRDFTIQESSGETKAIYPYISEEKDIILKANRFDWNMPNPRIGFKNSMLMAAGNSIGYAMGGMRLEIEVSHQHFKSQGRYIGNKKEEESDTIYLLAKELGHSAVTEKTEDLISALTKVKGEDIVRFANALEKARPDIAKKICRTRSIPGGKNYGKYNTYTSWFKDTNNLTALCGDIGGNSNKQEHHNMIQNSFKDFARETLVGESTNWPTTTGDNVRGNDNAKALADELITLLSREEKITVAGLMANTIEGGEVVDIGAISSTSVMVNVCYDFLSKEVSIVPYGCMGLGSNFVGIVKGHLTPKPAYRVKAGVSYRLSSGIDIFAAGFYHRVFGSTEYTDIPVEYLIDDVSPYGRTKETAMANFRMSYAGGEFGMRFAF
;
A
#
# COMPACT_ATOMS: atom_id res chain seq x y z
N MET A 1 -14.10 -18.24 -17.34
CA MET A 1 -14.35 -19.03 -16.11
C MET A 1 -15.11 -18.12 -15.15
N SER A 2 -16.33 -18.49 -14.77
CA SER A 2 -17.27 -17.61 -14.05
C SER A 2 -16.77 -17.30 -12.63
N ALA A 3 -16.61 -16.00 -12.32
CA ALA A 3 -16.27 -15.51 -10.99
C ALA A 3 -17.44 -15.77 -10.04
N LYS A 4 -17.30 -16.79 -9.17
CA LYS A 4 -18.24 -17.02 -8.07
C LYS A 4 -18.06 -15.92 -7.03
N ASN A 5 -19.17 -15.28 -6.70
CA ASN A 5 -19.30 -14.18 -5.76
C ASN A 5 -19.15 -14.71 -4.32
N TYR A 6 -17.94 -14.65 -3.74
CA TYR A 6 -17.63 -15.21 -2.41
C TYR A 6 -18.29 -14.46 -1.24
N ASN A 7 -18.78 -13.24 -1.44
CA ASN A 7 -19.51 -12.49 -0.42
C ASN A 7 -20.82 -13.18 0.01
N ASN A 8 -21.44 -13.97 -0.86
CA ASN A 8 -22.67 -14.70 -0.53
C ASN A 8 -22.42 -16.01 0.25
N LEU A 9 -21.20 -16.55 0.20
CA LEU A 9 -20.86 -17.81 0.88
C LEU A 9 -20.62 -17.60 2.39
N PHE A 10 -20.05 -16.47 2.79
CA PHE A 10 -19.81 -16.15 4.21
C PHE A 10 -21.09 -15.70 4.93
N LEU A 11 -21.94 -14.90 4.25
CA LEU A 11 -23.29 -14.59 4.73
C LEU A 11 -24.18 -15.84 4.73
N GLY A 12 -24.04 -16.69 3.71
CA GLY A 12 -24.75 -17.96 3.61
C GLY A 12 -24.40 -18.94 4.74
N SER A 13 -23.12 -19.09 5.08
CA SER A 13 -22.68 -19.98 6.16
C SER A 13 -23.06 -19.46 7.55
N ILE A 14 -23.03 -18.14 7.80
CA ILE A 14 -23.51 -17.54 9.06
C ILE A 14 -25.02 -17.74 9.21
N MET A 15 -25.81 -17.52 8.14
CA MET A 15 -27.26 -17.72 8.16
C MET A 15 -27.65 -19.20 8.31
N MET A 16 -26.89 -20.13 7.72
CA MET A 16 -27.10 -21.58 7.88
C MET A 16 -26.75 -22.05 9.31
N SER A 17 -25.71 -21.47 9.92
CA SER A 17 -25.34 -21.73 11.33
C SER A 17 -26.43 -21.25 12.29
N LEU A 18 -27.05 -20.09 12.01
CA LEU A 18 -28.19 -19.57 12.77
C LEU A 18 -29.43 -20.47 12.63
N ALA A 19 -29.68 -21.02 11.44
CA ALA A 19 -30.80 -21.95 11.21
C ALA A 19 -30.63 -23.28 11.98
N VAL A 20 -29.39 -23.79 12.10
CA VAL A 20 -29.11 -25.01 12.89
C VAL A 20 -29.32 -24.78 14.40
N LEU A 21 -29.00 -23.59 14.92
CA LEU A 21 -29.28 -23.22 16.31
C LEU A 21 -30.79 -23.09 16.60
N ILE A 22 -31.59 -22.62 15.63
CA ILE A 22 -33.05 -22.53 15.77
C ILE A 22 -33.71 -23.92 15.78
N THR A 23 -33.09 -24.95 15.18
CA THR A 23 -33.61 -26.33 15.22
C THR A 23 -33.30 -27.12 16.48
N CYS A 24 -32.51 -26.58 17.41
CA CYS A 24 -32.22 -27.21 18.70
C CYS A 24 -33.20 -26.73 19.81
N GLN A 25 -34.49 -26.71 19.52
CA GLN A 25 -35.52 -26.57 20.57
C GLN A 25 -35.83 -27.94 21.16
N GLY A 26 -35.23 -28.21 22.33
CA GLY A 26 -35.47 -29.45 23.07
C GLY A 26 -34.75 -29.52 24.41
N ALA A 27 -34.67 -28.42 25.16
CA ALA A 27 -34.16 -28.47 26.53
C ALA A 27 -35.09 -27.69 27.48
N GLN A 28 -36.16 -28.39 27.87
CA GLN A 28 -37.07 -27.95 28.92
C GLN A 28 -36.36 -28.09 30.28
N ALA A 29 -36.02 -26.98 30.94
CA ALA A 29 -35.42 -27.02 32.27
C ALA A 29 -36.52 -27.32 33.33
N ARG A 30 -36.59 -28.56 33.82
CA ARG A 30 -37.39 -28.97 34.99
C ARG A 30 -36.52 -29.06 36.25
N GLY A 31 -36.80 -28.16 37.21
CA GLY A 31 -37.04 -28.41 38.65
C GLY A 31 -35.97 -28.99 39.59
N ALA A 32 -35.62 -28.20 40.61
CA ALA A 32 -35.40 -28.52 42.05
C ALA A 32 -34.81 -27.25 42.74
N GLU A 33 -35.00 -26.85 43.99
CA GLU A 33 -35.94 -27.08 45.10
C GLU A 33 -35.80 -25.82 46.01
N LYS A 34 -36.76 -25.58 46.90
CA LYS A 34 -36.96 -24.35 47.71
C LYS A 34 -35.76 -23.84 48.52
N SER A 35 -35.43 -22.55 48.33
CA SER A 35 -34.90 -21.68 49.38
C SER A 35 -35.41 -20.25 49.18
N THR A 36 -35.95 -19.68 50.25
CA THR A 36 -36.58 -18.35 50.36
C THR A 36 -35.55 -17.22 50.27
N PHE A 37 -35.96 -16.13 49.60
CA PHE A 37 -35.30 -14.81 49.48
C PHE A 37 -34.31 -14.63 48.32
N GLU A 38 -34.82 -14.25 47.15
CA GLU A 38 -34.46 -13.05 46.37
C GLU A 38 -35.34 -13.03 45.10
N LEU A 39 -35.72 -11.84 44.61
CA LEU A 39 -36.43 -11.66 43.33
C LEU A 39 -35.63 -12.34 42.22
N ARG A 40 -36.04 -13.56 41.78
CA ARG A 40 -35.46 -14.25 40.63
C ARG A 40 -35.69 -13.39 39.39
N LYS A 41 -34.73 -12.54 39.05
CA LYS A 41 -34.77 -11.80 37.79
C LYS A 41 -34.73 -12.82 36.63
N PRO A 42 -35.51 -12.60 35.56
CA PRO A 42 -35.60 -13.55 34.46
C PRO A 42 -34.22 -13.73 33.80
N GLN A 43 -33.86 -15.00 33.57
CA GLN A 43 -32.70 -15.41 32.80
C GLN A 43 -33.19 -15.87 31.43
N TYR A 44 -32.62 -15.34 30.35
CA TYR A 44 -33.08 -15.63 29.00
C TYR A 44 -31.95 -15.43 27.99
N PHE A 45 -32.02 -16.17 26.89
CA PHE A 45 -31.18 -15.92 25.73
C PHE A 45 -31.86 -14.91 24.81
N TYR A 46 -31.08 -14.19 24.04
CA TYR A 46 -31.59 -13.33 22.98
C TYR A 46 -30.67 -13.27 21.78
N VAL A 47 -31.26 -12.93 20.63
CA VAL A 47 -30.53 -12.53 19.43
C VAL A 47 -30.76 -11.04 19.19
N GLY A 48 -29.69 -10.30 18.93
CA GLY A 48 -29.71 -8.90 18.58
C GLY A 48 -29.32 -8.67 17.12
N LEU A 49 -30.03 -7.75 16.47
CA LEU A 49 -29.71 -7.26 15.13
C LEU A 49 -29.60 -5.74 15.20
N ASP A 50 -28.52 -5.18 14.68
CA ASP A 50 -28.27 -3.74 14.71
C ASP A 50 -27.67 -3.18 13.44
N TYR A 51 -27.98 -1.91 13.21
CA TYR A 51 -27.33 -1.05 12.23
C TYR A 51 -26.44 -0.05 12.98
N SER A 52 -25.16 -0.02 12.61
CA SER A 52 -24.08 0.60 13.40
C SER A 52 -23.25 1.64 12.62
N PRO A 53 -23.83 2.72 12.05
CA PRO A 53 -23.07 3.71 11.28
C PRO A 53 -21.91 4.29 12.08
N ALA A 54 -20.72 4.35 11.46
CA ALA A 54 -19.48 4.66 12.14
C ALA A 54 -18.68 5.78 11.46
N PHE A 55 -18.24 6.74 12.27
CA PHE A 55 -17.29 7.77 11.91
C PHE A 55 -15.86 7.23 12.05
N SER A 56 -15.10 7.26 10.95
CA SER A 56 -13.76 6.73 10.90
C SER A 56 -12.78 7.64 11.64
N ASN A 57 -11.92 7.04 12.45
CA ASN A 57 -10.74 7.69 13.01
C ASN A 57 -9.50 6.83 12.75
N ILE A 58 -9.23 6.63 11.46
CA ILE A 58 -8.03 5.97 10.92
C ILE A 58 -6.99 7.06 10.70
N ARG A 59 -5.83 6.95 11.34
CA ARG A 59 -4.79 7.98 11.32
C ARG A 59 -3.42 7.39 11.01
N ASP A 60 -2.54 8.29 10.56
CA ASP A 60 -1.12 8.02 10.36
C ASP A 60 -0.88 6.87 9.37
N PHE A 61 -1.73 6.77 8.34
CA PHE A 61 -1.64 5.70 7.35
C PHE A 61 -0.39 5.86 6.48
N THR A 62 0.46 4.85 6.52
CA THR A 62 1.58 4.67 5.60
C THR A 62 1.57 3.25 5.05
N ILE A 63 2.16 3.07 3.88
CA ILE A 63 2.38 1.76 3.27
C ILE A 63 3.74 1.75 2.57
N GLN A 64 4.42 0.63 2.67
CA GLN A 64 5.72 0.37 2.05
C GLN A 64 5.87 -1.11 1.77
N GLU A 65 6.83 -1.49 0.94
CA GLU A 65 7.23 -2.87 0.73
C GLU A 65 7.71 -3.48 2.05
N SER A 66 7.50 -4.79 2.23
CA SER A 66 8.01 -5.52 3.40
C SER A 66 9.56 -5.54 3.47
N SER A 67 10.24 -5.22 2.38
CA SER A 67 11.69 -4.99 2.34
C SER A 67 12.12 -3.72 3.09
N GLY A 68 11.22 -2.74 3.24
CA GLY A 68 11.54 -1.40 3.74
C GLY A 68 12.28 -0.51 2.74
N GLU A 69 12.35 -0.91 1.45
CA GLU A 69 13.07 -0.16 0.42
C GLU A 69 12.26 0.99 -0.21
N THR A 70 10.94 1.03 0.01
CA THR A 70 10.06 2.07 -0.52
C THR A 70 10.49 3.45 -0.02
N LYS A 71 10.64 4.39 -0.95
CA LYS A 71 11.00 5.79 -0.68
C LYS A 71 9.83 6.73 -0.85
N ALA A 72 8.96 6.42 -1.80
CA ALA A 72 7.73 7.15 -1.97
C ALA A 72 6.64 6.27 -2.57
N ILE A 73 5.40 6.63 -2.27
CA ILE A 73 4.23 6.07 -2.93
C ILE A 73 3.72 7.06 -3.99
N TYR A 74 3.35 6.54 -5.16
CA TYR A 74 2.87 7.35 -6.28
C TYR A 74 1.49 6.88 -6.73
N PRO A 75 0.49 7.77 -6.82
CA PRO A 75 -0.86 7.38 -7.19
C PRO A 75 -0.95 7.08 -8.69
N TYR A 76 -1.85 6.18 -9.08
CA TYR A 76 -2.16 5.91 -10.48
C TYR A 76 -2.84 7.13 -11.15
N ILE A 77 -2.64 7.29 -12.46
CA ILE A 77 -3.26 8.34 -13.29
C ILE A 77 -4.56 7.79 -13.87
N SER A 78 -5.68 8.35 -13.40
CA SER A 78 -7.02 7.92 -13.81
C SER A 78 -7.42 8.55 -15.15
N GLU A 79 -7.11 7.88 -16.26
CA GLU A 79 -7.41 8.39 -17.61
C GLU A 79 -8.16 7.41 -18.53
N GLU A 80 -8.16 6.11 -18.23
CA GLU A 80 -8.75 5.07 -19.09
C GLU A 80 -9.60 4.08 -18.29
N LYS A 81 -10.57 3.43 -18.95
CA LYS A 81 -11.46 2.45 -18.32
C LYS A 81 -10.75 1.16 -17.88
N ASP A 82 -9.68 0.80 -18.58
CA ASP A 82 -8.90 -0.40 -18.28
C ASP A 82 -7.65 -0.02 -17.47
N ILE A 83 -7.49 -0.63 -16.30
CA ILE A 83 -6.33 -0.42 -15.43
C ILE A 83 -5.17 -1.24 -15.99
N ILE A 84 -4.10 -0.56 -16.40
CA ILE A 84 -2.88 -1.18 -16.92
C ILE A 84 -1.71 -0.73 -16.05
N LEU A 85 -1.19 -1.65 -15.23
CA LEU A 85 -0.09 -1.38 -14.30
C LEU A 85 1.24 -1.23 -15.03
N LYS A 86 1.52 -0.03 -15.56
CA LYS A 86 2.80 0.37 -16.15
C LYS A 86 3.36 1.54 -15.38
N ALA A 87 4.67 1.61 -15.22
CA ALA A 87 5.31 2.65 -14.43
C ALA A 87 4.98 4.09 -14.90
N ASN A 88 4.79 4.29 -16.22
CA ASN A 88 4.44 5.59 -16.79
C ASN A 88 2.96 5.99 -16.62
N ARG A 89 2.12 5.12 -16.07
CA ARG A 89 0.71 5.39 -15.72
C ARG A 89 0.55 5.84 -14.26
N PHE A 90 1.65 6.02 -13.54
CA PHE A 90 1.66 6.58 -12.18
C PHE A 90 2.09 8.04 -12.21
N ASP A 91 1.52 8.87 -11.33
CA ASP A 91 1.83 10.28 -11.25
C ASP A 91 3.06 10.55 -10.40
N TRP A 92 4.21 10.49 -11.05
CA TRP A 92 5.52 10.80 -10.47
C TRP A 92 5.69 12.26 -10.01
N ASN A 93 4.71 13.14 -10.22
CA ASN A 93 4.73 14.52 -9.71
C ASN A 93 4.10 14.65 -8.32
N MET A 94 3.39 13.64 -7.84
CA MET A 94 2.70 13.66 -6.55
C MET A 94 3.23 12.52 -5.65
N PRO A 95 4.49 12.60 -5.17
CA PRO A 95 4.98 11.63 -4.21
C PRO A 95 4.24 11.77 -2.87
N ASN A 96 3.96 10.63 -2.23
CA ASN A 96 3.38 10.54 -0.89
C ASN A 96 2.06 11.32 -0.73
N PRO A 97 1.03 11.05 -1.57
CA PRO A 97 -0.30 11.61 -1.35
C PRO A 97 -0.83 11.18 0.03
N ARG A 98 -1.63 12.05 0.66
CA ARG A 98 -2.35 11.69 1.87
C ARG A 98 -3.45 10.69 1.52
N ILE A 99 -3.43 9.52 2.14
CA ILE A 99 -4.49 8.50 2.02
C ILE A 99 -5.44 8.68 3.20
N GLY A 100 -6.68 9.08 2.89
CA GLY A 100 -7.75 9.25 3.87
C GLY A 100 -8.82 8.18 3.73
N PHE A 101 -9.69 8.05 4.72
CA PHE A 101 -10.80 7.09 4.69
C PHE A 101 -12.12 7.78 5.06
N LYS A 102 -13.20 7.34 4.40
CA LYS A 102 -14.56 7.83 4.62
C LYS A 102 -15.22 7.08 5.78
N ASN A 103 -16.28 7.68 6.31
CA ASN A 103 -17.14 7.05 7.31
C ASN A 103 -17.89 5.84 6.73
N SER A 104 -18.13 4.83 7.57
CA SER A 104 -18.91 3.63 7.23
C SER A 104 -20.38 3.89 7.54
N MET A 105 -21.11 4.41 6.57
CA MET A 105 -22.54 4.72 6.74
C MET A 105 -23.45 3.61 6.21
N LEU A 106 -23.17 3.02 5.05
CA LEU A 106 -24.14 2.12 4.39
C LEU A 106 -23.95 0.64 4.73
N MET A 107 -22.71 0.21 4.97
CA MET A 107 -22.35 -1.20 5.14
C MET A 107 -21.91 -1.47 6.58
N ALA A 108 -22.80 -1.15 7.53
CA ALA A 108 -22.54 -1.21 8.95
C ALA A 108 -23.61 -2.05 9.65
N ALA A 109 -23.41 -3.37 9.70
CA ALA A 109 -24.35 -4.29 10.32
C ALA A 109 -23.68 -5.03 11.48
N GLY A 110 -24.43 -5.18 12.57
CA GLY A 110 -24.06 -5.96 13.73
C GLY A 110 -25.08 -7.05 14.00
N ASN A 111 -24.59 -8.19 14.47
CA ASN A 111 -25.40 -9.29 14.98
C ASN A 111 -24.85 -9.67 16.34
N SER A 112 -25.71 -9.96 17.29
CA SER A 112 -25.29 -10.43 18.61
C SER A 112 -26.12 -11.60 19.10
N ILE A 113 -25.49 -12.44 19.91
CA ILE A 113 -26.16 -13.45 20.72
C ILE A 113 -25.83 -13.11 22.17
N GLY A 114 -26.86 -13.01 23.00
CA GLY A 114 -26.68 -12.63 24.39
C GLY A 114 -27.41 -13.51 25.38
N TYR A 115 -26.94 -13.46 26.62
CA TYR A 115 -27.56 -14.09 27.77
C TYR A 115 -27.77 -13.05 28.86
N ALA A 116 -29.02 -12.85 29.27
CA ALA A 116 -29.38 -11.90 30.31
C ALA A 116 -29.46 -12.59 31.67
N MET A 117 -28.83 -11.97 32.67
CA MET A 117 -28.77 -12.41 34.07
C MET A 117 -29.18 -11.26 34.97
N GLY A 118 -30.47 -10.97 34.98
CA GLY A 118 -31.00 -9.85 35.73
C GLY A 118 -30.60 -8.49 35.18
N GLY A 119 -29.71 -7.78 35.87
CA GLY A 119 -29.20 -6.49 35.39
C GLY A 119 -27.96 -6.61 34.53
N MET A 120 -27.32 -7.78 34.50
CA MET A 120 -26.12 -8.03 33.70
C MET A 120 -26.49 -8.77 32.42
N ARG A 121 -25.78 -8.52 31.34
CA ARG A 121 -25.89 -9.27 30.08
C ARG A 121 -24.51 -9.59 29.54
N LEU A 122 -24.32 -10.81 29.05
CA LEU A 122 -23.15 -11.21 28.29
C LEU A 122 -23.54 -11.27 26.82
N GLU A 123 -22.85 -10.55 25.95
CA GLU A 123 -23.13 -10.50 24.50
C GLU A 123 -21.89 -10.92 23.71
N ILE A 124 -22.06 -11.84 22.75
CA ILE A 124 -21.09 -12.06 21.68
C ILE A 124 -21.62 -11.32 20.47
N GLU A 125 -20.84 -10.38 19.94
CA GLU A 125 -21.22 -9.51 18.85
C GLU A 125 -20.25 -9.67 17.67
N VAL A 126 -20.81 -9.81 16.47
CA VAL A 126 -20.08 -9.74 15.21
C VAL A 126 -20.53 -8.49 14.47
N SER A 127 -19.60 -7.58 14.17
CA SER A 127 -19.91 -6.35 13.44
C SER A 127 -18.98 -6.18 12.24
N HIS A 128 -19.53 -5.68 11.13
CA HIS A 128 -18.77 -5.38 9.93
C HIS A 128 -18.85 -3.88 9.61
N GLN A 129 -17.72 -3.27 9.29
CA GLN A 129 -17.59 -1.86 8.89
C GLN A 129 -16.73 -1.75 7.64
N HIS A 130 -17.07 -0.80 6.78
CA HIS A 130 -16.39 -0.60 5.51
C HIS A 130 -16.05 0.88 5.29
N PHE A 131 -14.77 1.23 5.49
CA PHE A 131 -14.26 2.59 5.38
C PHE A 131 -13.60 2.80 4.02
N LYS A 132 -14.37 3.26 3.03
CA LYS A 132 -13.87 3.50 1.66
C LYS A 132 -12.72 4.50 1.67
N SER A 133 -11.68 4.27 0.88
CA SER A 133 -10.62 5.26 0.65
C SER A 133 -11.20 6.57 0.10
N GLN A 134 -10.65 7.69 0.54
CA GLN A 134 -10.95 9.00 0.00
C GLN A 134 -10.16 9.16 -1.29
N GLY A 135 -10.87 9.32 -2.41
CA GLY A 135 -10.22 9.51 -3.71
C GLY A 135 -9.38 10.78 -3.76
N ARG A 136 -8.52 10.82 -4.78
CA ARG A 136 -7.47 11.83 -5.00
C ARG A 136 -7.98 13.27 -5.22
N TYR A 137 -9.26 13.46 -5.57
CA TYR A 137 -9.75 14.75 -6.08
C TYR A 137 -10.24 15.74 -5.01
N ILE A 138 -9.63 16.92 -5.02
CA ILE A 138 -10.19 18.17 -4.48
C ILE A 138 -11.17 18.71 -5.53
N GLY A 139 -12.47 18.41 -5.40
CA GLY A 139 -13.53 18.93 -6.29
C GLY A 139 -14.74 17.99 -6.45
N ASN A 140 -15.67 18.34 -7.35
CA ASN A 140 -16.93 17.60 -7.57
C ASN A 140 -16.81 16.40 -8.54
N LYS A 141 -15.60 15.92 -8.86
CA LYS A 141 -15.45 14.75 -9.74
C LYS A 141 -15.75 13.46 -8.99
N LYS A 142 -16.35 12.51 -9.70
CA LYS A 142 -16.68 11.18 -9.17
C LYS A 142 -15.39 10.39 -8.99
N GLU A 143 -15.24 9.74 -7.84
CA GLU A 143 -14.10 8.85 -7.57
C GLU A 143 -14.10 7.66 -8.53
N GLU A 144 -12.93 7.36 -9.08
CA GLU A 144 -12.69 6.24 -9.98
C GLU A 144 -11.99 5.08 -9.24
N GLU A 145 -12.06 3.86 -9.76
CA GLU A 145 -11.45 2.68 -9.12
C GLU A 145 -9.92 2.81 -9.02
N SER A 146 -9.32 3.41 -10.04
CA SER A 146 -7.88 3.74 -10.13
C SER A 146 -7.39 4.75 -9.10
N ASP A 147 -8.26 5.55 -8.48
CA ASP A 147 -7.85 6.56 -7.48
C ASP A 147 -7.25 5.92 -6.21
N THR A 148 -7.36 4.59 -6.09
CA THR A 148 -6.95 3.82 -4.92
C THR A 148 -5.71 2.96 -5.16
N ILE A 149 -5.11 3.07 -6.35
CA ILE A 149 -3.94 2.31 -6.77
C ILE A 149 -2.67 3.14 -6.58
N TYR A 150 -1.66 2.55 -5.95
CA TYR A 150 -0.40 3.21 -5.66
C TYR A 150 0.81 2.33 -6.02
N LEU A 151 1.82 2.92 -6.66
CA LEU A 151 3.13 2.32 -6.87
C LEU A 151 4.00 2.58 -5.64
N LEU A 152 4.60 1.53 -5.10
CA LEU A 152 5.63 1.59 -4.06
C LEU A 152 6.99 1.75 -4.76
N ALA A 153 7.45 2.99 -4.91
CA ALA A 153 8.67 3.29 -5.64
C ALA A 153 9.89 3.32 -4.73
N LYS A 154 11.00 2.82 -5.24
CA LYS A 154 12.30 2.77 -4.58
C LYS A 154 13.18 3.98 -4.96
N GLU A 155 14.43 3.93 -4.52
CA GLU A 155 15.35 5.05 -4.48
C GLU A 155 15.72 5.60 -5.86
N LEU A 156 16.05 4.76 -6.86
CA LEU A 156 16.45 5.24 -8.19
C LEU A 156 15.32 6.01 -8.86
N GLY A 157 14.12 5.43 -8.92
CA GLY A 157 12.96 6.09 -9.50
C GLY A 157 12.61 7.40 -8.76
N HIS A 158 12.56 7.35 -7.43
CA HIS A 158 12.22 8.50 -6.61
C HIS A 158 13.25 9.65 -6.74
N SER A 159 14.54 9.33 -6.67
CA SER A 159 15.61 10.33 -6.68
C SER A 159 15.84 10.92 -8.07
N ALA A 160 15.57 10.17 -9.15
CA ALA A 160 15.56 10.69 -10.52
C ALA A 160 14.50 11.79 -10.73
N VAL A 161 13.29 11.64 -10.14
CA VAL A 161 12.23 12.66 -10.26
C VAL A 161 12.26 13.72 -9.16
N THR A 162 12.93 13.50 -8.03
CA THR A 162 13.03 14.53 -6.97
C THR A 162 14.31 15.36 -7.05
N GLU A 163 15.17 15.08 -8.03
CA GLU A 163 16.42 15.82 -8.28
C GLU A 163 17.39 15.78 -7.10
N LYS A 164 17.34 14.69 -6.32
CA LYS A 164 18.26 14.43 -5.21
C LYS A 164 19.51 13.75 -5.75
N THR A 165 20.43 14.53 -6.31
CA THR A 165 21.63 14.01 -6.99
C THR A 165 22.45 13.06 -6.12
N GLU A 166 22.73 13.40 -4.86
CA GLU A 166 23.52 12.54 -3.97
C GLU A 166 22.82 11.20 -3.65
N ASP A 167 21.50 11.22 -3.45
CA ASP A 167 20.71 10.00 -3.21
C ASP A 167 20.70 9.11 -4.47
N LEU A 168 20.57 9.72 -5.66
CA LEU A 168 20.66 9.02 -6.94
C LEU A 168 22.04 8.41 -7.17
N ILE A 169 23.13 9.13 -6.86
CA ILE A 169 24.51 8.62 -6.95
C ILE A 169 24.69 7.42 -6.02
N SER A 170 24.24 7.55 -4.77
CA SER A 170 24.31 6.50 -3.75
C SER A 170 23.56 5.24 -4.18
N ALA A 171 22.37 5.41 -4.76
CA ALA A 171 21.57 4.32 -5.30
C ALA A 171 22.25 3.67 -6.51
N LEU A 172 22.68 4.44 -7.50
CA LEU A 172 23.35 3.96 -8.71
C LEU A 172 24.65 3.19 -8.40
N THR A 173 25.40 3.61 -7.38
CA THR A 173 26.62 2.93 -6.92
C THR A 173 26.35 1.49 -6.45
N LYS A 174 25.14 1.21 -5.93
CA LYS A 174 24.71 -0.13 -5.48
C LYS A 174 24.14 -1.00 -6.61
N VAL A 175 23.89 -0.41 -7.77
CA VAL A 175 23.39 -1.14 -8.95
C VAL A 175 24.53 -1.93 -9.56
N LYS A 176 24.29 -3.19 -9.92
CA LYS A 176 25.27 -3.99 -10.65
C LYS A 176 25.37 -3.48 -12.09
N GLY A 177 26.55 -3.54 -12.69
CA GLY A 177 26.72 -3.08 -14.06
C GLY A 177 25.84 -3.84 -15.08
N GLU A 178 25.55 -5.13 -14.83
CA GLU A 178 24.60 -5.93 -15.63
C GLU A 178 23.18 -5.32 -15.66
N ASP A 179 22.75 -4.73 -14.56
CA ASP A 179 21.44 -4.06 -14.43
C ASP A 179 21.45 -2.71 -15.15
N ILE A 180 22.58 -2.00 -15.14
CA ILE A 180 22.77 -0.78 -15.93
C ILE A 180 22.74 -1.07 -17.43
N VAL A 181 23.35 -2.16 -17.88
CA VAL A 181 23.28 -2.60 -19.28
C VAL A 181 21.84 -2.92 -19.68
N ARG A 182 21.08 -3.62 -18.82
CA ARG A 182 19.65 -3.86 -19.04
C ARG A 182 18.87 -2.56 -19.17
N PHE A 183 19.07 -1.63 -18.24
CA PHE A 183 18.45 -0.32 -18.26
C PHE A 183 18.79 0.47 -19.54
N ALA A 184 20.07 0.50 -19.96
CA ALA A 184 20.50 1.17 -21.19
C ALA A 184 19.81 0.60 -22.44
N ASN A 185 19.71 -0.72 -22.53
CA ASN A 185 19.00 -1.39 -23.64
C ASN A 185 17.50 -1.09 -23.64
N ALA A 186 16.87 -1.07 -22.46
CA ALA A 186 15.46 -0.72 -22.32
C ALA A 186 15.19 0.74 -22.69
N LEU A 187 16.04 1.67 -22.22
CA LEU A 187 15.93 3.09 -22.53
C LEU A 187 16.13 3.38 -24.02
N GLU A 188 17.11 2.76 -24.66
CA GLU A 188 17.32 2.87 -26.10
C GLU A 188 16.10 2.39 -26.90
N LYS A 189 15.48 1.29 -26.47
CA LYS A 189 14.29 0.74 -27.14
C LYS A 189 13.06 1.64 -26.94
N ALA A 190 12.86 2.15 -25.73
CA ALA A 190 11.66 2.92 -25.38
C ALA A 190 11.76 4.39 -25.80
N ARG A 191 12.93 5.01 -25.62
CA ARG A 191 13.19 6.44 -25.79
C ARG A 191 14.62 6.69 -26.30
N PRO A 192 14.90 6.38 -27.58
CA PRO A 192 16.22 6.61 -28.18
C PRO A 192 16.61 8.09 -28.20
N ASP A 193 15.63 9.00 -28.16
CA ASP A 193 15.84 10.43 -28.02
C ASP A 193 16.44 10.80 -26.66
N ILE A 194 16.03 10.15 -25.57
CA ILE A 194 16.61 10.33 -24.22
C ILE A 194 17.97 9.63 -24.14
N ALA A 195 18.07 8.39 -24.63
CA ALA A 195 19.31 7.61 -24.58
C ALA A 195 20.51 8.30 -25.25
N LYS A 196 20.25 9.16 -26.26
CA LYS A 196 21.27 9.94 -26.97
C LYS A 196 21.73 11.20 -26.23
N LYS A 197 20.98 11.68 -25.23
CA LYS A 197 21.31 12.89 -24.46
C LYS A 197 22.32 12.62 -23.36
N ILE A 198 22.27 11.43 -22.78
CA ILE A 198 23.06 11.03 -21.62
C ILE A 198 24.25 10.13 -22.00
N CYS A 199 25.27 10.16 -21.15
CA CYS A 199 26.62 9.67 -21.39
C CYS A 199 27.10 10.01 -22.80
N ARG A 200 26.86 11.25 -23.24
CA ARG A 200 27.24 11.67 -24.60
C ARG A 200 28.70 12.07 -24.61
N THR A 201 29.56 11.38 -25.37
CA THR A 201 30.98 11.74 -25.43
C THR A 201 31.17 13.13 -26.01
N ARG A 202 32.11 13.89 -25.45
CA ARG A 202 32.30 15.32 -25.77
C ARG A 202 33.64 15.55 -26.45
N SER A 203 33.74 16.67 -27.16
CA SER A 203 35.01 17.20 -27.65
C SER A 203 35.41 18.40 -26.79
N ILE A 204 36.70 18.72 -26.82
CA ILE A 204 37.17 20.00 -26.29
C ILE A 204 36.47 21.18 -26.99
N PRO A 205 36.25 22.32 -26.32
CA PRO A 205 35.64 23.49 -26.94
C PRO A 205 36.34 23.88 -28.25
N GLY A 206 35.57 24.00 -29.33
CA GLY A 206 36.09 24.34 -30.68
C GLY A 206 36.68 23.16 -31.47
N GLY A 207 36.82 21.97 -30.87
CA GLY A 207 37.29 20.75 -31.53
C GLY A 207 36.17 19.82 -31.99
N LYS A 208 36.51 18.88 -32.88
CA LYS A 208 35.61 17.80 -33.35
C LYS A 208 36.09 16.39 -32.97
N ASN A 209 36.98 16.30 -31.98
CA ASN A 209 37.55 15.03 -31.51
C ASN A 209 36.82 14.55 -30.24
N TYR A 210 35.95 13.55 -30.36
CA TYR A 210 35.12 13.03 -29.29
C TYR A 210 35.77 11.85 -28.56
N GLY A 211 35.46 11.67 -27.28
CA GLY A 211 35.80 10.43 -26.56
C GLY A 211 35.22 9.21 -27.27
N LYS A 212 35.98 8.11 -27.27
CA LYS A 212 35.61 6.82 -27.84
C LYS A 212 35.48 5.78 -26.72
N TYR A 213 34.28 5.25 -26.52
CA TYR A 213 34.06 4.27 -25.45
C TYR A 213 34.89 3.00 -25.65
N ASN A 214 35.42 2.49 -24.54
CA ASN A 214 36.27 1.31 -24.46
C ASN A 214 36.25 0.72 -23.04
N THR A 215 36.84 -0.46 -22.87
CA THR A 215 37.02 -1.11 -21.57
C THR A 215 38.03 -0.40 -20.65
N TYR A 216 38.79 0.58 -21.16
CA TYR A 216 39.85 1.24 -20.43
C TYR A 216 39.94 2.73 -20.77
N THR A 217 40.09 3.59 -19.76
CA THR A 217 40.39 5.02 -19.92
C THR A 217 41.88 5.24 -20.08
N SER A 218 42.31 5.59 -21.30
CA SER A 218 43.73 5.78 -21.63
C SER A 218 44.26 7.15 -21.18
N TRP A 219 45.52 7.20 -20.75
CA TRP A 219 46.28 8.46 -20.63
C TRP A 219 46.55 9.12 -21.99
N PHE A 220 46.71 8.35 -23.07
CA PHE A 220 47.09 8.82 -24.41
C PHE A 220 45.89 9.20 -25.30
N LYS A 221 44.93 9.95 -24.74
CA LYS A 221 43.70 10.31 -25.47
C LYS A 221 43.95 11.16 -26.71
N ASP A 222 45.05 11.91 -26.77
CA ASP A 222 45.50 12.67 -27.94
C ASP A 222 45.82 11.80 -29.17
N THR A 223 45.95 10.49 -28.98
CA THR A 223 46.17 9.52 -30.05
C THR A 223 44.98 8.61 -30.29
N ASN A 224 44.34 8.09 -29.23
CA ASN A 224 43.37 7.00 -29.34
C ASN A 224 41.95 7.36 -28.88
N ASN A 225 41.78 8.48 -28.16
CA ASN A 225 40.52 8.95 -27.56
C ASN A 225 39.80 7.95 -26.64
N LEU A 226 40.46 6.88 -26.17
CA LEU A 226 39.78 5.80 -25.44
C LEU A 226 39.35 6.25 -24.04
N THR A 227 38.10 5.95 -23.70
CA THR A 227 37.52 6.25 -22.39
C THR A 227 36.56 5.17 -21.92
N ALA A 228 36.62 4.86 -20.63
CA ALA A 228 35.64 4.07 -19.90
C ALA A 228 34.78 4.94 -18.96
N LEU A 229 34.79 6.27 -19.14
CA LEU A 229 34.06 7.24 -18.32
C LEU A 229 32.85 7.80 -19.09
N CYS A 230 31.65 7.68 -18.53
CA CYS A 230 30.41 8.25 -19.06
C CYS A 230 30.54 9.76 -19.33
N GLY A 231 30.21 10.19 -20.55
CA GLY A 231 30.18 11.61 -20.94
C GLY A 231 31.55 12.28 -21.08
N ASP A 232 32.62 11.48 -21.13
CA ASP A 232 34.00 11.98 -21.13
C ASP A 232 34.41 12.69 -22.43
N ILE A 233 35.49 13.45 -22.34
CA ILE A 233 36.02 14.32 -23.38
C ILE A 233 37.16 13.60 -24.13
N GLY A 234 37.15 13.72 -25.47
CA GLY A 234 38.24 13.25 -26.33
C GLY A 234 39.55 14.02 -26.12
N GLY A 235 40.64 13.50 -26.68
CA GLY A 235 41.96 14.13 -26.55
C GLY A 235 42.11 15.40 -27.39
N ASN A 236 43.10 16.22 -27.04
CA ASN A 236 43.49 17.37 -27.85
C ASN A 236 44.58 16.96 -28.84
N SER A 237 44.19 16.68 -30.09
CA SER A 237 45.13 16.28 -31.14
C SER A 237 45.14 17.29 -32.29
N ASN A 238 46.33 17.69 -32.71
CA ASN A 238 46.53 18.51 -33.92
C ASN A 238 46.52 17.67 -35.20
N LYS A 239 46.53 16.34 -35.10
CA LYS A 239 46.52 15.44 -36.26
C LYS A 239 45.11 14.95 -36.54
N GLN A 240 44.59 15.32 -37.72
CA GLN A 240 43.22 15.00 -38.12
C GLN A 240 42.96 13.48 -38.22
N GLU A 241 43.98 12.67 -38.52
CA GLU A 241 43.91 11.21 -38.55
C GLU A 241 43.63 10.57 -37.16
N HIS A 242 43.94 11.28 -36.06
CA HIS A 242 43.64 10.84 -34.70
C HIS A 242 42.25 11.32 -34.22
N HIS A 243 41.50 12.03 -35.06
CA HIS A 243 40.19 12.57 -34.66
C HIS A 243 39.13 11.48 -34.71
N ASN A 244 38.50 11.21 -33.58
CA ASN A 244 37.25 10.47 -33.53
C ASN A 244 36.09 11.44 -33.75
N MET A 245 35.49 11.38 -34.94
CA MET A 245 34.34 12.21 -35.32
C MET A 245 33.00 11.60 -34.89
N ILE A 246 33.02 10.39 -34.30
CA ILE A 246 31.82 9.67 -33.87
C ILE A 246 31.55 10.00 -32.42
N GLN A 247 30.41 10.64 -32.19
CA GLN A 247 29.91 10.89 -30.85
C GLN A 247 29.13 9.66 -30.36
N ASN A 248 29.53 9.12 -29.22
CA ASN A 248 28.88 7.99 -28.58
C ASN A 248 27.87 8.46 -27.52
N SER A 249 26.92 7.60 -27.17
CA SER A 249 25.91 7.85 -26.12
C SER A 249 25.83 6.71 -25.10
N PHE A 250 24.85 6.76 -24.18
CA PHE A 250 24.67 5.78 -23.11
C PHE A 250 24.57 4.32 -23.58
N LYS A 251 23.96 4.06 -24.73
CA LYS A 251 23.94 2.72 -25.31
C LYS A 251 25.34 2.21 -25.67
N ASP A 252 26.16 3.07 -26.27
CA ASP A 252 27.54 2.73 -26.63
C ASP A 252 28.39 2.56 -25.36
N PHE A 253 28.15 3.38 -24.33
CA PHE A 253 28.78 3.17 -23.02
C PHE A 253 28.46 1.78 -22.47
N ALA A 254 27.18 1.40 -22.44
CA ALA A 254 26.79 0.07 -21.98
C ALA A 254 27.39 -1.06 -22.85
N ARG A 255 27.45 -0.87 -24.18
CA ARG A 255 27.94 -1.89 -25.12
C ARG A 255 29.45 -2.05 -25.13
N GLU A 256 30.20 -0.96 -25.10
CA GLU A 256 31.65 -0.95 -25.30
C GLU A 256 32.44 -0.91 -23.98
N THR A 257 31.84 -0.34 -22.93
CA THR A 257 32.52 -0.10 -21.64
C THR A 257 32.10 -1.09 -20.56
N LEU A 258 30.82 -1.47 -20.50
CA LEU A 258 30.26 -2.36 -19.48
C LEU A 258 30.24 -3.84 -19.91
N VAL A 259 31.27 -4.28 -20.65
CA VAL A 259 31.40 -5.67 -21.12
C VAL A 259 31.93 -6.62 -20.03
N GLY A 260 31.73 -7.94 -20.22
CA GLY A 260 32.18 -8.97 -19.27
C GLY A 260 31.42 -8.89 -17.94
N GLU A 261 32.11 -9.04 -16.80
CA GLU A 261 31.57 -8.84 -15.44
C GLU A 261 31.24 -7.36 -15.13
N SER A 262 31.02 -6.54 -16.16
CA SER A 262 30.74 -5.10 -16.08
C SER A 262 31.84 -4.30 -15.37
N THR A 263 33.09 -4.54 -15.77
CA THR A 263 34.35 -4.09 -15.12
C THR A 263 34.61 -2.58 -15.07
N ASN A 264 33.60 -1.74 -15.35
CA ASN A 264 33.69 -0.27 -15.32
C ASN A 264 32.49 0.38 -14.62
N TRP A 265 31.74 -0.38 -13.83
CA TRP A 265 30.64 0.15 -13.02
C TRP A 265 30.82 -0.19 -11.53
N PRO A 266 30.58 0.74 -10.60
CA PRO A 266 30.24 2.16 -10.78
C PRO A 266 31.45 3.07 -11.03
N THR A 267 32.66 2.49 -11.10
CA THR A 267 33.93 3.20 -11.22
C THR A 267 34.63 2.80 -12.51
N THR A 268 35.20 3.78 -13.21
CA THR A 268 36.00 3.55 -14.42
C THR A 268 37.29 2.78 -14.12
N THR A 269 37.77 2.01 -15.08
CA THR A 269 39.15 1.48 -15.11
C THR A 269 40.01 2.39 -15.97
N GLY A 270 41.22 2.70 -15.53
CA GLY A 270 42.13 3.56 -16.27
C GLY A 270 43.34 4.02 -15.47
N ASP A 271 44.09 4.94 -16.06
CA ASP A 271 45.27 5.55 -15.43
C ASP A 271 44.91 6.54 -14.30
N ASN A 272 43.73 7.19 -14.38
CA ASN A 272 43.25 8.18 -13.41
C ASN A 272 41.87 7.81 -12.87
N VAL A 273 41.82 6.81 -11.99
CA VAL A 273 40.56 6.32 -11.41
C VAL A 273 40.07 7.23 -10.29
N ARG A 274 38.79 7.63 -10.35
CA ARG A 274 38.10 8.31 -9.26
C ARG A 274 36.92 7.46 -8.82
N GLY A 275 36.79 7.22 -7.52
CA GLY A 275 35.71 6.39 -6.98
C GLY A 275 34.32 6.86 -7.41
N ASN A 276 33.54 5.93 -7.96
CA ASN A 276 32.16 6.06 -8.41
C ASN A 276 31.94 7.12 -9.50
N ASP A 277 32.95 7.42 -10.31
CA ASP A 277 32.89 8.45 -11.34
C ASP A 277 31.84 8.19 -12.43
N ASN A 278 31.60 6.94 -12.84
CA ASN A 278 30.54 6.60 -13.79
C ASN A 278 29.14 6.78 -13.20
N ALA A 279 28.93 6.38 -11.94
CA ALA A 279 27.65 6.61 -11.26
C ALA A 279 27.38 8.12 -11.09
N LYS A 280 28.40 8.90 -10.73
CA LYS A 280 28.33 10.37 -10.63
C LYS A 280 28.00 11.02 -11.96
N ALA A 281 28.75 10.69 -13.01
CA ALA A 281 28.54 11.25 -14.34
C ALA A 281 27.13 10.95 -14.86
N LEU A 282 26.64 9.71 -14.71
CA LEU A 282 25.29 9.35 -15.13
C LEU A 282 24.23 10.12 -14.32
N ALA A 283 24.36 10.17 -12.99
CA ALA A 283 23.42 10.90 -12.14
C ALA A 283 23.35 12.39 -12.50
N ASP A 284 24.51 13.03 -12.64
CA ASP A 284 24.61 14.46 -12.98
C ASP A 284 23.95 14.74 -14.33
N GLU A 285 24.20 13.91 -15.36
CA GLU A 285 23.59 14.10 -16.66
C GLU A 285 22.08 13.83 -16.66
N LEU A 286 21.61 12.83 -15.92
CA LEU A 286 20.16 12.57 -15.74
C LEU A 286 19.43 13.76 -15.12
N ILE A 287 20.04 14.42 -14.13
CA ILE A 287 19.43 15.57 -13.44
C ILE A 287 19.55 16.85 -14.26
N THR A 288 20.68 17.09 -14.91
CA THR A 288 20.98 18.38 -15.56
C THR A 288 20.54 18.48 -17.02
N LEU A 289 20.49 17.36 -17.75
CA LEU A 289 20.22 17.37 -19.19
C LEU A 289 18.78 17.02 -19.56
N LEU A 290 18.06 16.30 -18.69
CA LEU A 290 16.72 15.81 -18.98
C LEU A 290 15.64 16.77 -18.51
N SER A 291 14.56 16.87 -19.28
CA SER A 291 13.34 17.56 -18.84
C SER A 291 12.63 16.77 -17.74
N ARG A 292 11.65 17.40 -17.07
CA ARG A 292 10.81 16.74 -16.06
C ARG A 292 10.15 15.46 -16.61
N GLU A 293 9.55 15.53 -17.80
CA GLU A 293 8.87 14.40 -18.43
C GLU A 293 9.85 13.26 -18.80
N GLU A 294 11.06 13.62 -19.21
CA GLU A 294 12.12 12.65 -19.51
C GLU A 294 12.61 11.95 -18.24
N LYS A 295 12.75 12.68 -17.12
CA LYS A 295 13.07 12.11 -15.80
C LYS A 295 12.00 11.13 -15.33
N ILE A 296 10.71 11.46 -15.52
CA ILE A 296 9.60 10.55 -15.20
C ILE A 296 9.70 9.26 -16.02
N THR A 297 10.04 9.39 -17.31
CA THR A 297 10.22 8.21 -18.17
C THR A 297 11.39 7.34 -17.71
N VAL A 298 12.52 7.97 -17.34
CA VAL A 298 13.68 7.28 -16.78
C VAL A 298 13.34 6.60 -15.46
N ALA A 299 12.64 7.26 -14.55
CA ALA A 299 12.24 6.70 -13.27
C ALA A 299 11.35 5.47 -13.42
N GLY A 300 10.37 5.52 -14.32
CA GLY A 300 9.55 4.36 -14.61
C GLY A 300 10.34 3.19 -15.22
N LEU A 301 11.32 3.47 -16.10
CA LEU A 301 12.21 2.44 -16.61
C LEU A 301 13.14 1.87 -15.54
N MET A 302 13.64 2.68 -14.61
CA MET A 302 14.46 2.20 -13.48
C MET A 302 13.66 1.25 -12.57
N ALA A 303 12.40 1.59 -12.28
CA ALA A 303 11.48 0.71 -11.57
C ALA A 303 11.30 -0.62 -12.33
N ASN A 304 11.04 -0.57 -13.64
CA ASN A 304 10.79 -1.77 -14.45
C ASN A 304 12.04 -2.64 -14.73
N THR A 305 13.26 -2.09 -14.66
CA THR A 305 14.45 -2.79 -15.17
C THR A 305 15.51 -3.07 -14.12
N ILE A 306 15.50 -2.32 -13.01
CA ILE A 306 16.52 -2.41 -11.96
C ILE A 306 15.88 -2.76 -10.62
N GLU A 307 14.89 -1.98 -10.18
CA GLU A 307 14.41 -1.97 -8.80
C GLU A 307 13.28 -2.95 -8.50
N GLY A 308 12.47 -3.26 -9.52
CA GLY A 308 11.17 -3.88 -9.36
C GLY A 308 10.12 -2.86 -8.91
N GLY A 309 8.89 -3.02 -9.36
CA GLY A 309 7.77 -2.16 -8.98
C GLY A 309 6.64 -2.96 -8.34
N GLU A 310 6.39 -2.73 -7.05
CA GLU A 310 5.23 -3.29 -6.35
C GLU A 310 4.07 -2.27 -6.32
N VAL A 311 2.86 -2.74 -6.53
CA VAL A 311 1.64 -1.92 -6.63
C VAL A 311 0.62 -2.39 -5.59
N VAL A 312 -0.11 -1.46 -4.98
CA VAL A 312 -1.15 -1.75 -3.98
C VAL A 312 -2.47 -1.08 -4.35
N ASP A 313 -3.57 -1.82 -4.26
CA ASP A 313 -4.94 -1.29 -4.36
C ASP A 313 -5.54 -1.15 -2.94
N ILE A 314 -5.64 0.08 -2.47
CA ILE A 314 -6.19 0.43 -1.16
C ILE A 314 -7.59 1.02 -1.35
N GLY A 315 -8.51 0.21 -1.88
CA GLY A 315 -9.90 0.62 -2.11
C GLY A 315 -10.67 1.01 -0.83
N ALA A 316 -10.42 0.30 0.28
CA ALA A 316 -11.07 0.53 1.57
C ALA A 316 -10.33 -0.15 2.72
N ILE A 317 -10.52 0.34 3.94
CA ILE A 317 -10.24 -0.43 5.16
C ILE A 317 -11.54 -1.08 5.62
N SER A 318 -11.56 -2.41 5.63
CA SER A 318 -12.65 -3.19 6.20
C SER A 318 -12.33 -3.60 7.64
N SER A 319 -13.34 -3.61 8.50
CA SER A 319 -13.26 -4.02 9.90
C SER A 319 -14.31 -5.07 10.15
N THR A 320 -13.91 -6.30 10.46
CA THR A 320 -14.83 -7.32 10.97
C THR A 320 -14.45 -7.62 12.41
N SER A 321 -15.28 -7.18 13.36
CA SER A 321 -15.01 -7.36 14.79
C SER A 321 -15.81 -8.52 15.36
N VAL A 322 -15.18 -9.35 16.18
CA VAL A 322 -15.82 -10.34 17.05
C VAL A 322 -15.55 -9.95 18.49
N MET A 323 -16.58 -9.51 19.20
CA MET A 323 -16.49 -8.90 20.53
C MET A 323 -17.25 -9.72 21.56
N VAL A 324 -16.66 -9.91 22.74
CA VAL A 324 -17.37 -10.38 23.93
C VAL A 324 -17.61 -9.17 24.82
N ASN A 325 -18.85 -8.74 24.95
CA ASN A 325 -19.27 -7.59 25.74
C ASN A 325 -19.93 -8.04 27.05
N VAL A 326 -19.58 -7.36 28.14
CA VAL A 326 -20.33 -7.39 29.39
C VAL A 326 -21.12 -6.09 29.47
N CYS A 327 -22.44 -6.22 29.59
CA CYS A 327 -23.38 -5.12 29.67
C CYS A 327 -24.07 -5.07 31.04
N TYR A 328 -24.42 -3.87 31.47
CA TYR A 328 -25.20 -3.64 32.68
C TYR A 328 -26.35 -2.69 32.39
N ASP A 329 -27.55 -3.10 32.77
CA ASP A 329 -28.80 -2.38 32.65
C ASP A 329 -29.08 -1.63 33.95
N PHE A 330 -29.05 -0.30 33.88
CA PHE A 330 -29.34 0.57 35.01
C PHE A 330 -30.85 0.64 35.20
N LEU A 331 -31.36 -0.11 36.18
CA LEU A 331 -32.78 -0.17 36.48
C LEU A 331 -33.32 1.20 36.93
N SER A 332 -34.31 1.72 36.21
CA SER A 332 -35.22 2.76 36.68
C SER A 332 -36.53 2.11 37.12
N LYS A 333 -37.02 2.42 38.32
CA LYS A 333 -38.16 1.72 38.95
C LYS A 333 -39.52 1.96 38.26
N GLU A 334 -39.63 2.85 37.26
CA GLU A 334 -40.94 3.30 36.73
C GLU A 334 -40.98 3.62 35.21
N VAL A 335 -39.95 3.27 34.42
CA VAL A 335 -39.91 3.66 33.00
C VAL A 335 -39.62 2.46 32.09
N SER A 336 -40.36 2.33 30.97
CA SER A 336 -40.12 1.35 29.91
C SER A 336 -38.77 1.55 29.16
N ILE A 337 -38.03 2.60 29.51
CA ILE A 337 -36.72 2.96 28.98
C ILE A 337 -35.67 2.56 30.01
N VAL A 338 -34.76 1.69 29.60
CA VAL A 338 -33.68 1.12 30.42
C VAL A 338 -32.33 1.62 29.90
N PRO A 339 -31.67 2.57 30.59
CA PRO A 339 -30.30 2.92 30.26
C PRO A 339 -29.35 1.74 30.50
N TYR A 340 -28.34 1.59 29.65
CA TYR A 340 -27.34 0.53 29.77
C TYR A 340 -25.96 0.96 29.32
N GLY A 341 -24.94 0.29 29.84
CA GLY A 341 -23.56 0.43 29.40
C GLY A 341 -22.94 -0.93 29.13
N CYS A 342 -22.04 -1.01 28.15
CA CYS A 342 -21.30 -2.23 27.82
C CYS A 342 -19.81 -1.95 27.69
N MET A 343 -19.01 -2.93 28.08
CA MET A 343 -17.58 -2.98 27.82
C MET A 343 -17.24 -4.34 27.26
N GLY A 344 -16.53 -4.37 26.14
CA GLY A 344 -16.15 -5.61 25.48
C GLY A 344 -14.73 -5.63 24.97
N LEU A 345 -14.22 -6.85 24.88
CA LEU A 345 -12.90 -7.19 24.39
C LEU A 345 -13.04 -8.29 23.34
N GLY A 346 -12.17 -8.26 22.34
CA GLY A 346 -12.28 -9.18 21.22
C GLY A 346 -11.18 -9.02 20.19
N SER A 347 -11.45 -9.57 19.01
CA SER A 347 -10.57 -9.49 17.85
C SER A 347 -11.24 -8.70 16.74
N ASN A 348 -10.44 -7.91 16.03
CA ASN A 348 -10.83 -7.18 14.84
C ASN A 348 -9.97 -7.64 13.67
N PHE A 349 -10.62 -8.16 12.64
CA PHE A 349 -10.01 -8.59 11.40
C PHE A 349 -10.02 -7.40 10.43
N VAL A 350 -8.85 -6.84 10.19
CA VAL A 350 -8.68 -5.63 9.36
C VAL A 350 -8.26 -6.04 7.95
N GLY A 351 -9.03 -5.65 6.94
CA GLY A 351 -8.67 -5.86 5.54
C GLY A 351 -8.31 -4.54 4.86
N ILE A 352 -7.11 -4.49 4.28
CA ILE A 352 -6.55 -3.30 3.58
C ILE A 352 -6.68 -3.46 2.07
N VAL A 353 -6.45 -4.67 1.58
CA VAL A 353 -6.60 -5.08 0.17
C VAL A 353 -7.62 -6.20 0.08
N LYS A 354 -8.19 -6.42 -1.12
CA LYS A 354 -9.20 -7.47 -1.33
C LYS A 354 -8.63 -8.85 -0.97
N GLY A 355 -9.32 -9.56 -0.07
CA GLY A 355 -8.99 -10.96 0.26
C GLY A 355 -7.90 -11.16 1.32
N HIS A 356 -7.30 -10.10 1.86
CA HIS A 356 -6.32 -10.18 2.96
C HIS A 356 -6.90 -9.64 4.26
N LEU A 357 -6.74 -10.37 5.36
CA LEU A 357 -7.24 -9.99 6.68
C LEU A 357 -6.16 -10.16 7.75
N THR A 358 -5.89 -9.10 8.49
CA THR A 358 -4.95 -9.12 9.62
C THR A 358 -5.74 -9.08 10.93
N PRO A 359 -5.68 -10.12 11.78
CA PRO A 359 -6.32 -10.10 13.08
C PRO A 359 -5.55 -9.20 14.07
N LYS A 360 -6.29 -8.36 14.78
CA LYS A 360 -5.76 -7.48 15.83
C LYS A 360 -6.66 -7.49 17.05
N PRO A 361 -6.14 -7.37 18.28
CA PRO A 361 -7.00 -7.24 19.45
C PRO A 361 -7.69 -5.88 19.46
N ALA A 362 -8.94 -5.86 19.93
CA ALA A 362 -9.75 -4.66 19.98
C ALA A 362 -10.62 -4.61 21.24
N TYR A 363 -11.02 -3.40 21.61
CA TYR A 363 -12.02 -3.17 22.64
C TYR A 363 -13.15 -2.29 22.12
N ARG A 364 -14.35 -2.50 22.66
CA ARG A 364 -15.54 -1.71 22.35
C ARG A 364 -16.22 -1.30 23.64
N VAL A 365 -16.62 -0.03 23.72
CA VAL A 365 -17.48 0.48 24.79
C VAL A 365 -18.75 1.02 24.18
N LYS A 366 -19.89 0.77 24.85
CA LYS A 366 -21.21 1.23 24.41
C LYS A 366 -21.94 1.87 25.58
N ALA A 367 -22.74 2.89 25.30
CA ALA A 367 -23.69 3.45 26.24
C ALA A 367 -24.96 3.80 25.49
N GLY A 368 -26.12 3.38 26.02
CA GLY A 368 -27.37 3.52 25.31
C GLY A 368 -28.60 3.37 26.17
N VAL A 369 -29.74 3.31 25.51
CA VAL A 369 -31.05 3.07 26.09
C VAL A 369 -31.75 1.95 25.34
N SER A 370 -32.50 1.13 26.07
CA SER A 370 -33.35 0.08 25.52
C SER A 370 -34.80 0.36 25.90
N TYR A 371 -35.71 0.26 24.94
CA TYR A 371 -37.15 0.39 25.14
C TYR A 371 -37.80 -0.97 24.95
N ARG A 372 -38.53 -1.43 25.97
CA ARG A 372 -39.27 -2.69 25.91
C ARG A 372 -40.57 -2.49 25.15
N LEU A 373 -40.63 -3.02 23.92
CA LEU A 373 -41.81 -2.88 23.05
C LEU A 373 -42.91 -3.88 23.45
N SER A 374 -42.54 -5.14 23.69
CA SER A 374 -43.45 -6.21 24.07
C SER A 374 -42.72 -7.28 24.89
N SER A 375 -43.42 -8.33 25.31
CA SER A 375 -42.77 -9.47 25.97
C SER A 375 -41.80 -10.15 25.01
N GLY A 376 -40.50 -9.98 25.26
CA GLY A 376 -39.42 -10.59 24.49
C GLY A 376 -38.90 -9.77 23.31
N ILE A 377 -39.36 -8.54 23.09
CA ILE A 377 -38.80 -7.64 22.05
C ILE A 377 -38.39 -6.30 22.68
N ASP A 378 -37.10 -6.00 22.58
CA ASP A 378 -36.52 -4.72 23.01
C ASP A 378 -35.92 -3.98 21.80
N ILE A 379 -36.23 -2.70 21.65
CA ILE A 379 -35.55 -1.80 20.69
C ILE A 379 -34.47 -1.06 21.45
N PHE A 380 -33.31 -0.80 20.85
CA PHE A 380 -32.25 -0.05 21.51
C PHE A 380 -31.56 0.94 20.60
N ALA A 381 -31.01 1.98 21.24
CA ALA A 381 -30.14 2.96 20.62
C ALA A 381 -28.92 3.18 21.53
N ALA A 382 -27.71 3.16 20.98
CA ALA A 382 -26.47 3.38 21.73
C ALA A 382 -25.45 4.19 20.94
N GLY A 383 -24.63 4.94 21.64
CA GLY A 383 -23.34 5.39 21.13
C GLY A 383 -22.27 4.36 21.45
N PHE A 384 -21.31 4.16 20.55
CA PHE A 384 -20.19 3.28 20.78
C PHE A 384 -18.85 3.87 20.36
N TYR A 385 -17.78 3.37 20.98
CA TYR A 385 -16.41 3.60 20.58
C TYR A 385 -15.70 2.26 20.44
N HIS A 386 -15.07 2.03 19.28
CA HIS A 386 -14.28 0.85 18.98
C HIS A 386 -12.83 1.25 18.71
N ARG A 387 -11.88 0.51 19.29
CA ARG A 387 -10.45 0.75 19.07
C ARG A 387 -9.70 -0.56 18.93
N VAL A 388 -8.91 -0.63 17.85
CA VAL A 388 -7.85 -1.62 17.67
C VAL A 388 -6.64 -1.15 18.48
N PHE A 389 -6.06 -2.04 19.29
CA PHE A 389 -4.92 -1.72 20.14
C PHE A 389 -3.75 -2.69 19.91
N GLY A 390 -2.58 -2.36 20.46
CA GLY A 390 -1.34 -3.09 20.20
C GLY A 390 -0.58 -2.52 19.00
N SER A 391 0.10 -3.40 18.25
CA SER A 391 0.90 -3.01 17.08
C SER A 391 0.04 -2.37 15.99
N THR A 392 0.51 -1.23 15.48
CA THR A 392 -0.10 -0.48 14.37
C THR A 392 0.35 -1.00 13.00
N GLU A 393 1.22 -2.01 12.95
CA GLU A 393 1.76 -2.61 11.74
C GLU A 393 0.86 -3.72 11.23
N TYR A 394 0.60 -3.73 9.92
CA TYR A 394 -0.17 -4.74 9.21
C TYR A 394 0.74 -5.30 8.13
N THR A 395 1.18 -6.54 8.30
CA THR A 395 2.18 -7.20 7.46
C THR A 395 1.53 -8.10 6.42
N ASP A 396 2.38 -8.59 5.51
CA ASP A 396 2.04 -9.62 4.52
C ASP A 396 0.89 -9.20 3.61
N ILE A 397 0.75 -7.89 3.35
CA ILE A 397 -0.27 -7.34 2.48
C ILE A 397 0.08 -7.72 1.04
N PRO A 398 -0.77 -8.46 0.31
CA PRO A 398 -0.52 -8.79 -1.08
C PRO A 398 -0.32 -7.54 -1.94
N VAL A 399 0.63 -7.62 -2.88
CA VAL A 399 0.91 -6.59 -3.87
C VAL A 399 0.70 -7.13 -5.29
N GLU A 400 0.45 -6.23 -6.22
CA GLU A 400 0.46 -6.48 -7.65
C GLU A 400 1.79 -6.00 -8.25
N TYR A 401 2.04 -6.37 -9.51
CA TYR A 401 3.28 -6.03 -10.21
C TYR A 401 3.01 -5.23 -11.47
N LEU A 402 4.03 -4.49 -11.89
CA LEU A 402 4.02 -3.86 -13.20
C LEU A 402 4.04 -4.94 -14.28
N ILE A 403 3.18 -4.80 -15.30
CA ILE A 403 3.00 -5.80 -16.36
C ILE A 403 4.25 -5.98 -17.23
N ASP A 404 5.10 -4.96 -17.26
CA ASP A 404 6.34 -4.90 -18.03
C ASP A 404 7.58 -4.90 -17.13
N ASP A 405 7.46 -5.40 -15.91
CA ASP A 405 8.60 -5.61 -15.02
C ASP A 405 9.54 -6.69 -15.60
N VAL A 406 10.78 -6.27 -15.86
CA VAL A 406 11.89 -7.10 -16.34
C VAL A 406 13.11 -6.99 -15.40
N SER A 407 12.87 -6.52 -14.17
CA SER A 407 13.89 -6.40 -13.13
C SER A 407 14.44 -7.77 -12.70
N PRO A 408 15.65 -7.81 -12.10
CA PRO A 408 16.23 -9.06 -11.62
C PRO A 408 15.33 -9.79 -10.61
N TYR A 409 15.41 -11.13 -10.58
CA TYR A 409 14.70 -11.93 -9.58
C TYR A 409 15.09 -11.55 -8.14
N GLY A 410 14.11 -11.56 -7.23
CA GLY A 410 14.31 -11.26 -5.81
C GLY A 410 14.39 -9.77 -5.48
N ARG A 411 14.12 -8.89 -6.45
CA ARG A 411 14.00 -7.44 -6.23
C ARG A 411 12.69 -7.07 -5.52
N THR A 412 11.66 -7.89 -5.64
CA THR A 412 10.37 -7.73 -4.96
C THR A 412 10.25 -8.76 -3.82
N LYS A 413 9.52 -8.41 -2.75
CA LYS A 413 9.23 -9.31 -1.61
C LYS A 413 7.82 -9.85 -1.63
N GLU A 414 7.04 -9.47 -2.64
CA GLU A 414 5.69 -9.95 -2.93
C GLU A 414 4.65 -9.54 -1.89
N THR A 415 5.06 -8.72 -0.91
CA THR A 415 4.19 -8.23 0.15
C THR A 415 4.58 -6.83 0.60
N ALA A 416 3.58 -6.09 1.07
CA ALA A 416 3.71 -4.79 1.69
C ALA A 416 3.41 -4.85 3.19
N MET A 417 3.83 -3.80 3.88
CA MET A 417 3.49 -3.51 5.25
C MET A 417 2.84 -2.13 5.33
N ALA A 418 1.68 -2.05 5.96
CA ALA A 418 1.02 -0.79 6.29
C ALA A 418 1.18 -0.47 7.77
N ASN A 419 1.24 0.81 8.10
CA ASN A 419 1.19 1.28 9.49
C ASN A 419 0.04 2.26 9.64
N PHE A 420 -0.88 2.02 10.58
CA PHE A 420 -1.91 2.99 10.94
C PHE A 420 -2.56 2.67 12.28
N ARG A 421 -3.15 3.71 12.88
CA ARG A 421 -4.00 3.57 14.06
C ARG A 421 -5.45 3.51 13.63
N MET A 422 -6.17 2.49 14.09
CA MET A 422 -7.58 2.29 13.75
C MET A 422 -8.48 2.44 14.98
N SER A 423 -9.39 3.39 14.90
CA SER A 423 -10.52 3.52 15.83
C SER A 423 -11.71 4.10 15.07
N TYR A 424 -12.91 3.90 15.60
CA TYR A 424 -14.12 4.50 15.06
C TYR A 424 -15.17 4.63 16.14
N ALA A 425 -16.02 5.65 16.00
CA ALA A 425 -17.12 5.91 16.92
C ALA A 425 -18.42 6.00 16.12
N GLY A 426 -19.53 5.56 16.69
CA GLY A 426 -20.77 5.48 15.94
C GLY A 426 -22.02 5.44 16.79
N GLY A 427 -23.15 5.45 16.10
CA GLY A 427 -24.45 5.13 16.67
C GLY A 427 -24.82 3.71 16.32
N GLU A 428 -25.54 3.03 17.19
CA GLU A 428 -26.03 1.67 17.03
C GLU A 428 -27.53 1.67 17.30
N PHE A 429 -28.32 1.15 16.36
CA PHE A 429 -29.77 1.10 16.43
C PHE A 429 -30.22 -0.32 16.08
N GLY A 430 -30.95 -0.96 16.98
CA GLY A 430 -31.25 -2.37 16.81
C GLY A 430 -32.43 -2.88 17.61
N MET A 431 -32.68 -4.18 17.45
CA MET A 431 -33.72 -4.94 18.13
C MET A 431 -33.11 -6.18 18.77
N ARG A 432 -33.61 -6.57 19.95
CA ARG A 432 -33.27 -7.82 20.64
C ARG A 432 -34.53 -8.67 20.78
N PHE A 433 -34.40 -9.96 20.48
CA PHE A 433 -35.48 -10.95 20.55
C PHE A 433 -35.12 -12.02 21.57
N ALA A 434 -35.83 -12.06 22.69
CA ALA A 434 -35.61 -13.01 23.77
C ALA A 434 -36.41 -14.31 23.56
N PHE A 435 -35.84 -15.44 23.98
CA PHE A 435 -36.47 -16.77 23.89
C PHE A 435 -36.05 -17.71 25.03
#